data_AF-A0A2I8DQD3-F1
#
_entry.id   AF-A0A2I8DQD3-F1
#
_cell.length_a   1.000
_cell.length_b   1.000
_cell.length_c   1.000
_cell.angle_alpha   90.00
_cell.angle_beta   90.00
_cell.angle_gamma   90.00
#
_symmetry.space_group_name_H-M   'P 1'
#
loop_
_entity.id
_entity.type
_entity.pdbx_description
1 polymer ?
#
loop_
_entity_poly.entity_id
_entity_poly.type
_entity_poly.pdbx_seq_one_letter_code
_entity_poly.pdbx_strand_id
1 'polypeptide(L)'
;MNAIFLLLADVLLILAGVIYGVKFLRKRNYLCGIEWFIMALSGSHFLLWALFGWESGYSVAHFFDAFSRSFGFPVVAVAGMMAVTHNYQPSRLADVLYFLLGFAGAAALVAADHAPALAVYKPPFYLLMGLVFLVFLAYFAWRLQKAGETLHAMGTAVVALSGLAIAVLYDYVPLPGDDADRTLFYTAALFTWTFMMAELYYGYSALERATQPRFGVYSSEPIANTRVRRHA
;
A
#
# COMPACT_ATOMS: atom_id res chain seq x y z
N MET A 1 25.87 -12.70 -5.20
CA MET A 1 24.61 -13.29 -5.71
C MET A 1 23.40 -12.62 -5.06
N ASN A 2 23.36 -12.50 -3.73
CA ASN A 2 22.25 -11.87 -2.98
C ASN A 2 21.94 -10.42 -3.41
N ALA A 3 22.97 -9.60 -3.66
CA ALA A 3 22.78 -8.21 -4.08
C ALA A 3 22.01 -8.07 -5.42
N ILE A 4 22.18 -9.00 -6.37
CA ILE A 4 21.44 -8.97 -7.64
C ILE A 4 19.95 -9.20 -7.39
N PHE A 5 19.60 -10.10 -6.47
CA PHE A 5 18.20 -10.36 -6.11
C PHE A 5 17.58 -9.18 -5.37
N LEU A 6 18.34 -8.51 -4.50
CA LEU A 6 17.89 -7.28 -3.82
C LEU A 6 17.54 -6.19 -4.84
N LEU A 7 18.48 -5.89 -5.75
CA LEU A 7 18.28 -4.86 -6.77
C LEU A 7 17.12 -5.22 -7.72
N LEU A 8 16.98 -6.50 -8.08
CA LEU A 8 15.84 -6.97 -8.87
C LEU A 8 14.53 -6.77 -8.12
N ALA A 9 14.47 -7.16 -6.84
CA ALA A 9 13.26 -7.02 -6.02
C ALA A 9 12.87 -5.55 -5.86
N ASP A 10 13.85 -4.65 -5.71
CA ASP A 10 13.63 -3.21 -5.60
C ASP A 10 13.12 -2.60 -6.92
N VAL A 11 13.71 -2.97 -8.06
CA VAL A 11 13.20 -2.55 -9.37
C VAL A 11 11.77 -3.02 -9.58
N LEU A 12 11.44 -4.25 -9.17
CA LEU A 12 10.08 -4.77 -9.27
C LEU A 12 9.11 -4.01 -8.36
N LEU A 13 9.55 -3.63 -7.15
CA LEU A 13 8.78 -2.77 -6.25
C LEU A 13 8.46 -1.43 -6.91
N ILE A 14 9.48 -0.77 -7.46
CA ILE A 14 9.34 0.52 -8.16
C ILE A 14 8.35 0.39 -9.32
N LEU A 15 8.51 -0.63 -10.16
CA LEU A 15 7.63 -0.87 -11.30
C LEU A 15 6.19 -1.15 -10.84
N ALA A 16 5.99 -1.95 -9.80
CA ALA A 16 4.66 -2.20 -9.25
C ALA A 16 4.02 -0.91 -8.69
N GLY A 17 4.78 -0.12 -7.93
CA GLY A 17 4.31 1.17 -7.42
C GLY A 17 3.89 2.12 -8.54
N VAL A 18 4.70 2.26 -9.60
CA VAL A 18 4.34 3.11 -10.74
C VAL A 18 3.14 2.55 -11.52
N ILE A 19 3.17 1.27 -11.90
CA ILE A 19 2.14 0.66 -12.76
C ILE A 19 0.78 0.66 -12.06
N TYR A 20 0.73 0.16 -10.83
CA TYR A 20 -0.53 0.04 -10.10
C TYR A 20 -0.97 1.38 -9.50
N GLY A 21 -0.04 2.29 -9.16
CA GLY A 21 -0.35 3.68 -8.80
C GLY A 21 -1.07 4.42 -9.91
N VAL A 22 -0.55 4.38 -11.15
CA VAL A 22 -1.22 4.95 -12.34
C VAL A 22 -2.60 4.31 -12.54
N LYS A 23 -2.71 2.98 -12.39
CA LYS A 23 -4.00 2.29 -12.56
C LYS A 23 -5.03 2.69 -11.51
N PHE A 24 -4.64 2.91 -10.25
CA PHE A 24 -5.53 3.43 -9.21
C PHE A 24 -5.94 4.88 -9.47
N LEU A 25 -5.02 5.75 -9.91
CA LEU A 25 -5.36 7.13 -10.29
C LEU A 25 -6.37 7.18 -11.45
N ARG A 26 -6.26 6.29 -12.43
CA ARG A 26 -7.26 6.17 -13.52
C ARG A 26 -8.65 5.78 -13.01
N LYS A 27 -8.73 5.07 -11.88
CA LYS A 27 -9.97 4.74 -11.16
C LYS A 27 -10.43 5.84 -10.21
N ARG A 28 -9.74 7.01 -10.19
CA ARG A 28 -9.96 8.13 -9.26
C ARG A 28 -9.78 7.76 -7.78
N ASN A 29 -9.04 6.68 -7.51
CA ASN A 29 -8.66 6.31 -6.15
C ASN A 29 -7.31 6.97 -5.84
N TYR A 30 -7.36 8.21 -5.37
CA TYR A 30 -6.16 9.01 -5.09
C TYR A 30 -5.37 8.48 -3.89
N LEU A 31 -6.07 7.98 -2.86
CA LEU A 31 -5.44 7.39 -1.68
C LEU A 31 -4.51 6.23 -2.05
N CYS A 32 -5.03 5.19 -2.72
CA CYS A 32 -4.19 4.07 -3.14
C CYS A 32 -3.17 4.48 -4.22
N GLY A 33 -3.58 5.34 -5.16
CA GLY A 33 -2.69 5.76 -6.25
C GLY A 33 -1.43 6.48 -5.77
N ILE A 34 -1.60 7.45 -4.86
CA ILE A 34 -0.48 8.23 -4.31
C ILE A 34 0.37 7.36 -3.38
N GLU A 35 -0.24 6.52 -2.54
CA GLU A 35 0.51 5.58 -1.68
C GLU A 35 1.46 4.68 -2.48
N TRP A 36 1.00 4.15 -3.61
CA TRP A 36 1.83 3.32 -4.49
C TRP A 36 2.99 4.10 -5.10
N PHE A 37 2.79 5.40 -5.39
CA PHE A 37 3.89 6.26 -5.83
C PHE A 37 4.87 6.57 -4.70
N ILE A 38 4.40 6.70 -3.46
CA ILE A 38 5.27 6.86 -2.29
C ILE A 38 6.16 5.63 -2.14
N MET A 39 5.62 4.43 -2.31
CA MET A 39 6.41 3.19 -2.34
C MET A 39 7.43 3.18 -3.50
N ALA A 40 7.03 3.59 -4.70
CA ALA A 40 7.96 3.71 -5.83
C ALA A 40 9.07 4.75 -5.59
N LEU A 41 8.73 5.87 -4.93
CA LEU A 41 9.67 6.93 -4.59
C LEU A 41 10.66 6.44 -3.52
N SER A 42 10.17 5.71 -2.51
CA SER A 42 10.98 5.05 -1.50
C SER A 42 11.97 4.08 -2.13
N GLY A 43 11.48 3.11 -2.92
CA GLY A 43 12.33 2.14 -3.63
C GLY A 43 13.34 2.82 -4.56
N SER A 44 12.95 3.87 -5.28
CA SER A 44 13.87 4.59 -6.17
C SER A 44 15.04 5.22 -5.40
N HIS A 45 14.79 5.78 -4.21
CA HIS A 45 15.86 6.35 -3.38
C HIS A 45 16.70 5.26 -2.70
N PHE A 46 16.08 4.14 -2.33
CA PHE A 46 16.79 2.96 -1.83
C PHE A 46 17.73 2.38 -2.90
N LEU A 47 17.27 2.27 -4.15
CA LEU A 47 18.07 1.82 -5.29
C LEU A 47 19.29 2.71 -5.53
N LEU A 48 19.09 4.03 -5.49
CA LEU A 48 20.18 4.99 -5.66
C LEU A 48 21.21 4.87 -4.53
N TRP A 49 20.76 4.64 -3.29
CA TRP A 49 21.67 4.35 -2.19
C TRP A 49 22.40 3.02 -2.40
N ALA A 50 21.71 1.94 -2.76
CA ALA A 50 22.29 0.62 -2.95
C ALA A 50 23.33 0.58 -4.10
N LEU A 51 23.14 1.40 -5.14
CA LEU A 51 24.05 1.46 -6.30
C LEU A 51 25.21 2.44 -6.11
N PHE A 52 24.98 3.57 -5.43
CA PHE A 52 25.90 4.71 -5.43
C PHE A 52 26.35 5.16 -4.03
N GLY A 53 25.82 4.57 -2.95
CA GLY A 53 26.10 4.98 -1.57
C GLY A 53 25.54 6.37 -1.24
N TRP A 54 24.46 6.80 -1.90
CA TRP A 54 23.88 8.13 -1.66
C TRP A 54 23.08 8.16 -0.35
N GLU A 55 23.73 8.58 0.74
CA GLU A 55 23.17 8.61 2.11
C GLU A 55 21.88 9.44 2.24
N SER A 56 21.78 10.57 1.54
CA SER A 56 20.52 11.35 1.54
C SER A 56 19.38 10.57 0.87
N GLY A 57 19.70 9.74 -0.12
CA GLY A 57 18.74 8.81 -0.72
C GLY A 57 18.23 7.81 0.31
N TYR A 58 19.12 7.21 1.10
CA TYR A 58 18.72 6.30 2.17
C TYR A 58 17.78 6.98 3.19
N SER A 59 18.09 8.22 3.58
CA SER A 59 17.25 8.99 4.51
C SER A 59 15.82 9.19 3.99
N VAL A 60 15.69 9.49 2.69
CA VAL A 60 14.39 9.65 2.02
C VAL A 60 13.65 8.31 1.93
N ALA A 61 14.34 7.23 1.55
CA ALA A 61 13.76 5.90 1.50
C ALA A 61 13.27 5.45 2.88
N HIS A 62 14.08 5.63 3.92
CA HIS A 62 13.72 5.30 5.29
C HIS A 62 12.49 6.08 5.78
N PHE A 63 12.39 7.38 5.45
CA PHE A 63 11.21 8.17 5.82
C PHE A 63 9.93 7.66 5.14
N PHE A 64 9.98 7.38 3.84
CA PHE A 64 8.80 6.89 3.11
C PHE A 64 8.45 5.45 3.47
N ASP A 65 9.42 4.56 3.74
CA ASP A 65 9.16 3.23 4.30
C ASP A 65 8.47 3.34 5.66
N ALA A 66 8.99 4.19 6.55
CA ALA A 66 8.39 4.46 7.85
C ALA A 66 6.93 4.94 7.69
N PHE A 67 6.68 5.90 6.81
CA PHE A 67 5.34 6.38 6.48
C PHE A 67 4.43 5.26 5.98
N SER A 68 4.85 4.48 4.99
CA SER A 68 4.03 3.43 4.39
C SER A 68 3.69 2.31 5.37
N ARG A 69 4.64 1.91 6.22
CA ARG A 69 4.43 0.88 7.26
C ARG A 69 3.53 1.33 8.40
N SER A 70 3.56 2.62 8.74
CA SER A 70 2.78 3.16 9.85
C SER A 70 1.40 3.64 9.43
N PHE A 71 1.33 4.49 8.41
CA PHE A 71 0.11 5.20 8.03
C PHE A 71 -0.32 4.88 6.60
N GLY A 72 0.61 4.75 5.66
CA GLY A 72 0.32 4.56 4.25
C GLY A 72 -0.55 3.33 3.99
N PHE A 73 -0.05 2.11 4.20
CA PHE A 73 -0.89 0.92 4.03
C PHE A 73 -2.00 0.81 5.09
N PRO A 74 -1.71 0.90 6.41
CA PRO A 74 -2.70 0.61 7.44
C PRO A 74 -3.86 1.61 7.52
N VAL A 75 -3.66 2.85 7.06
CA VAL A 75 -4.67 3.92 7.16
C VAL A 75 -5.07 4.43 5.78
N VAL A 76 -4.11 4.93 4.99
CA VAL A 76 -4.39 5.58 3.69
C VAL A 76 -4.92 4.57 2.68
N ALA A 77 -4.20 3.46 2.46
CA ALA A 77 -4.61 2.43 1.52
C ALA A 77 -5.89 1.75 2.00
N VAL A 78 -6.04 1.46 3.30
CA VAL A 78 -7.31 0.93 3.85
C VAL A 78 -8.48 1.85 3.50
N ALA A 79 -8.36 3.16 3.76
CA ALA A 79 -9.40 4.13 3.42
C ALA A 79 -9.68 4.16 1.90
N GLY A 80 -8.66 4.06 1.04
CA GLY A 80 -8.83 3.94 -0.40
C GLY A 80 -9.54 2.65 -0.82
N MET A 81 -9.25 1.54 -0.16
CA MET A 81 -9.87 0.24 -0.41
C MET A 81 -11.30 0.15 0.15
N MET A 82 -11.68 1.04 1.08
CA MET A 82 -13.04 1.16 1.57
C MET A 82 -14.04 1.62 0.51
N ALA A 83 -13.58 2.14 -0.63
CA ALA A 83 -14.45 2.42 -1.78
C ALA A 83 -15.18 1.16 -2.29
N VAL A 84 -14.53 0.00 -2.32
CA VAL A 84 -15.14 -1.26 -2.83
C VAL A 84 -15.70 -2.16 -1.74
N THR A 85 -15.34 -1.91 -0.48
CA THR A 85 -15.86 -2.70 0.64
C THR A 85 -17.02 -2.01 1.36
N HIS A 86 -16.97 -0.70 1.54
CA HIS A 86 -17.92 0.07 2.34
C HIS A 86 -18.59 1.20 1.55
N ASN A 87 -18.32 1.33 0.25
CA ASN A 87 -18.76 2.46 -0.58
C ASN A 87 -18.31 3.82 -0.02
N TYR A 88 -17.17 3.85 0.66
CA TYR A 88 -16.60 5.09 1.19
C TYR A 88 -15.96 5.90 0.07
N GLN A 89 -16.40 7.15 -0.09
CA GLN A 89 -15.88 8.08 -1.08
C GLN A 89 -15.34 9.31 -0.34
N PRO A 90 -14.03 9.35 -0.02
CA PRO A 90 -13.45 10.49 0.68
C PRO A 90 -13.58 11.78 -0.14
N SER A 91 -13.74 12.90 0.56
CA SER A 91 -13.65 14.21 -0.06
C SER A 91 -12.18 14.54 -0.40
N ARG A 92 -11.95 15.47 -1.32
CA ARG A 92 -10.57 15.93 -1.64
C ARG A 92 -9.82 16.44 -0.41
N LEU A 93 -10.54 17.08 0.53
CA LEU A 93 -9.96 17.52 1.79
C LEU A 93 -9.56 16.32 2.66
N ALA A 94 -10.42 15.30 2.75
CA ALA A 94 -10.10 14.08 3.48
C ALA A 94 -8.86 13.39 2.87
N ASP A 95 -8.77 13.30 1.54
CA ASP A 95 -7.60 12.75 0.85
C ASP A 95 -6.30 13.45 1.27
N VAL A 96 -6.31 14.79 1.25
CA VAL A 96 -5.16 15.59 1.66
C VAL A 96 -4.84 15.38 3.15
N LEU A 97 -5.85 15.33 4.02
CA LEU A 97 -5.65 15.14 5.46
C LEU A 97 -5.06 13.76 5.80
N TYR A 98 -5.44 12.71 5.09
CA TYR A 98 -4.83 11.38 5.26
C TYR A 98 -3.32 11.41 5.06
N PHE A 99 -2.86 12.03 3.98
CA PHE A 99 -1.43 12.15 3.70
C PHE A 99 -0.73 13.13 4.65
N LEU A 100 -1.30 14.31 4.91
CA LEU A 100 -0.68 15.29 5.79
C LEU A 100 -0.49 14.76 7.22
N LEU A 101 -1.53 14.14 7.79
CA LEU A 101 -1.44 13.56 9.13
C LEU A 101 -0.51 12.36 9.17
N GLY A 102 -0.54 11.51 8.13
CA GLY A 102 0.38 10.39 8.02
C GLY A 102 1.84 10.84 7.91
N PHE A 103 2.14 11.86 7.10
CA PHE A 103 3.50 12.42 6.99
C PHE A 103 3.96 13.06 8.30
N ALA A 104 3.08 13.78 8.99
CA ALA A 104 3.40 14.34 10.31
C ALA A 104 3.69 13.22 11.33
N GLY A 105 2.91 12.15 11.33
CA GLY A 105 3.15 10.97 12.17
C GLY A 105 4.47 10.27 11.82
N ALA A 106 4.76 10.07 10.53
CA ALA A 106 6.01 9.47 10.07
C ALA A 106 7.22 10.32 10.45
N ALA A 107 7.11 11.65 10.32
CA ALA A 107 8.15 12.58 10.75
C ALA A 107 8.40 12.48 12.26
N ALA A 108 7.35 12.36 13.07
CA ALA A 108 7.49 12.14 14.51
C ALA A 108 8.18 10.80 14.82
N LEU A 109 7.86 9.72 14.10
CA LEU A 109 8.50 8.40 14.27
C LEU A 109 9.97 8.41 13.88
N VAL A 110 10.33 9.07 12.77
CA VAL A 110 11.73 9.20 12.35
C VAL A 110 12.49 10.12 13.30
N ALA A 111 11.89 11.21 13.75
CA ALA A 111 12.50 12.09 14.76
C ALA A 111 12.73 11.37 16.10
N ALA A 112 11.88 10.39 16.45
CA ALA A 112 12.05 9.57 17.64
C ALA A 112 13.33 8.72 17.62
N ASP A 113 13.95 8.46 16.47
CA ASP A 113 15.24 7.78 16.38
C ASP A 113 16.36 8.59 17.08
N HIS A 114 16.20 9.90 17.19
CA HIS A 114 17.12 10.79 17.92
C HIS A 114 16.80 10.91 19.42
N ALA A 115 15.76 10.23 19.91
CA ALA A 115 15.32 10.25 21.29
C ALA A 115 15.26 8.82 21.86
N PRO A 116 16.31 8.34 22.56
CA PRO A 116 16.40 6.94 23.01
C PRO A 116 15.19 6.45 23.82
N ALA A 117 14.57 7.34 24.62
CA ALA A 117 13.38 7.02 25.39
C ALA A 117 12.13 6.75 24.53
N LEU A 118 12.09 7.28 23.30
CA LEU A 118 10.98 7.09 22.36
C LEU A 118 11.27 5.99 21.33
N ALA A 119 12.54 5.78 20.96
CA ALA A 119 12.96 4.79 19.99
C ALA A 119 12.49 3.36 20.33
N VAL A 120 12.40 3.01 21.61
CA VAL A 120 11.92 1.69 22.08
C VAL A 120 10.48 1.40 21.67
N TYR A 121 9.66 2.42 21.44
CA TYR A 121 8.25 2.25 21.09
C TYR A 121 8.00 2.12 19.58
N LYS A 122 9.02 2.38 18.74
CA LYS A 122 8.87 2.35 17.28
C LYS A 122 8.59 0.94 16.73
N PRO A 123 9.33 -0.12 17.10
CA PRO A 123 8.98 -1.51 16.73
C PRO A 123 7.57 -1.95 17.12
N PRO A 124 7.11 -1.84 18.39
CA PRO A 124 5.76 -2.28 18.76
C PRO A 124 4.67 -1.44 18.09
N PHE A 125 4.95 -0.17 17.81
CA PHE A 125 4.03 0.65 17.03
C PHE A 125 3.89 0.14 15.58
N TYR A 126 4.99 -0.16 14.88
CA TYR A 126 4.89 -0.73 13.53
C TYR A 126 4.20 -2.08 13.52
N LEU A 127 4.48 -2.95 14.49
CA LEU A 127 3.80 -4.24 14.61
C LEU A 127 2.29 -4.02 14.82
N LEU A 128 1.90 -3.11 15.70
CA LEU A 128 0.49 -2.77 15.95
C LEU A 128 -0.20 -2.29 14.66
N MET A 129 0.42 -1.36 13.93
CA MET A 129 -0.15 -0.87 12.66
C MET A 129 -0.22 -1.98 11.61
N GLY A 130 0.76 -2.87 11.56
CA GLY A 130 0.73 -4.08 10.75
C GLY A 130 -0.41 -5.03 11.11
N LEU A 131 -0.70 -5.22 12.40
CA LEU A 131 -1.83 -6.04 12.87
C LEU A 131 -3.19 -5.40 12.53
N VAL A 132 -3.31 -4.08 12.63
CA VAL A 132 -4.51 -3.36 12.17
C VAL A 132 -4.74 -3.61 10.69
N PHE A 133 -3.68 -3.49 9.88
CA PHE A 133 -3.75 -3.77 8.46
C PHE A 133 -4.07 -5.25 8.18
N LEU A 134 -3.52 -6.19 8.95
CA LEU A 134 -3.79 -7.61 8.85
C LEU A 134 -5.28 -7.93 9.05
N VAL A 135 -5.93 -7.31 10.05
CA VAL A 135 -7.37 -7.46 10.28
C VAL A 135 -8.16 -6.98 9.06
N PHE A 136 -7.77 -5.86 8.46
CA PHE A 136 -8.38 -5.39 7.23
C PHE A 136 -8.16 -6.37 6.07
N LEU A 137 -6.95 -6.90 5.88
CA LEU A 137 -6.66 -7.87 4.82
C LEU A 137 -7.48 -9.16 4.98
N ALA A 138 -7.66 -9.65 6.21
CA ALA A 138 -8.50 -10.81 6.49
C ALA A 138 -9.97 -10.53 6.10
N TYR A 139 -10.48 -9.35 6.46
CA TYR A 139 -11.81 -8.91 6.03
C TYR A 139 -11.92 -8.75 4.51
N PHE A 140 -10.90 -8.18 3.86
CA PHE A 140 -10.85 -8.00 2.41
C PHE A 140 -10.84 -9.33 1.66
N ALA A 141 -10.03 -10.30 2.12
CA ALA A 141 -10.02 -11.66 1.61
C ALA A 141 -11.38 -12.34 1.77
N TRP A 142 -12.04 -12.17 2.92
CA TRP A 142 -13.38 -12.69 3.14
C TRP A 142 -14.41 -12.07 2.18
N ARG A 143 -14.31 -10.76 1.90
CA ARG A 143 -15.16 -10.09 0.90
C ARG A 143 -14.94 -10.64 -0.50
N LEU A 144 -13.68 -10.86 -0.90
CA LEU A 144 -13.32 -11.49 -2.19
C LEU A 144 -13.90 -12.89 -2.30
N GLN A 145 -13.75 -13.70 -1.24
CA GLN A 145 -14.33 -15.05 -1.20
C GLN A 145 -15.85 -15.02 -1.37
N LYS A 146 -16.53 -14.09 -0.69
CA LYS A 146 -17.99 -13.90 -0.83
C LYS A 146 -18.41 -13.45 -2.23
N ALA A 147 -17.54 -12.76 -2.96
CA ALA A 147 -17.75 -12.36 -4.35
C ALA A 147 -17.42 -13.48 -5.36
N GLY A 148 -16.96 -14.66 -4.90
CA GLY A 148 -16.53 -15.76 -5.75
C GLY A 148 -15.10 -15.62 -6.30
N GLU A 149 -14.35 -14.63 -5.85
CA GLU A 149 -13.01 -14.28 -6.33
C GLU A 149 -11.94 -15.01 -5.48
N THR A 150 -12.01 -16.35 -5.45
CA THR A 150 -11.21 -17.22 -4.57
C THR A 150 -9.70 -17.04 -4.77
N LEU A 151 -9.23 -16.86 -6.02
CA LEU A 151 -7.80 -16.68 -6.30
C LEU A 151 -7.24 -15.42 -5.61
N HIS A 152 -8.00 -14.32 -5.68
CA HIS A 152 -7.62 -13.07 -5.04
C HIS A 152 -7.77 -13.12 -3.51
N ALA A 153 -8.75 -13.87 -3.01
CA ALA A 153 -8.86 -14.13 -1.57
C ALA A 153 -7.61 -14.88 -1.05
N MET A 154 -7.15 -15.91 -1.77
CA MET A 154 -5.92 -16.63 -1.45
C MET A 154 -4.67 -15.76 -1.59
N GLY A 155 -4.56 -14.96 -2.66
CA GLY A 155 -3.47 -14.01 -2.84
C GLY A 155 -3.39 -13.02 -1.69
N THR A 156 -4.52 -12.46 -1.28
CA THR A 156 -4.63 -11.56 -0.13
C THR A 156 -4.20 -12.26 1.18
N ALA A 157 -4.55 -13.53 1.37
CA ALA A 157 -4.10 -14.31 2.53
C ALA A 157 -2.57 -14.53 2.52
N VAL A 158 -1.98 -14.79 1.35
CA VAL A 158 -0.52 -14.88 1.20
C VAL A 158 0.15 -13.56 1.54
N VAL A 159 -0.39 -12.43 1.05
CA VAL A 159 0.07 -11.08 1.40
C VAL A 159 0.00 -10.84 2.92
N ALA A 160 -1.11 -11.20 3.54
CA ALA A 160 -1.31 -11.06 4.98
C ALA A 160 -0.27 -11.83 5.81
N LEU A 161 -0.06 -13.12 5.48
CA LEU A 161 0.87 -13.97 6.21
C LEU A 161 2.33 -13.58 5.98
N SER A 162 2.70 -13.30 4.72
CA SER A 162 4.07 -12.87 4.39
C SER A 162 4.37 -11.49 4.97
N GLY A 163 3.44 -10.53 4.90
CA GLY A 163 3.58 -9.21 5.49
C GLY A 163 3.75 -9.27 7.01
N LEU A 164 2.99 -10.13 7.70
CA LEU A 164 3.17 -10.35 9.14
C LEU A 164 4.54 -10.96 9.46
N ALA A 165 4.98 -11.96 8.68
CA ALA A 165 6.30 -12.54 8.85
C ALA A 165 7.41 -11.50 8.67
N ILE A 166 7.33 -10.66 7.62
CA ILE A 166 8.27 -9.58 7.40
C ILE A 166 8.23 -8.56 8.54
N ALA A 167 7.06 -8.17 9.05
CA ALA A 167 6.95 -7.23 10.18
C ALA A 167 7.64 -7.74 11.45
N VAL A 168 7.50 -9.04 11.76
CA VAL A 168 8.20 -9.67 12.89
C VAL A 168 9.70 -9.74 12.64
N LEU A 169 10.10 -10.18 11.44
CA LEU A 169 11.52 -10.29 11.07
C LEU A 169 12.20 -8.92 10.99
N TYR A 170 11.47 -7.85 10.71
CA TYR A 170 12.02 -6.49 10.58
C TYR A 170 12.71 -6.07 11.87
N ASP A 171 12.00 -6.17 13.00
CA ASP A 171 12.39 -5.49 14.24
C ASP A 171 12.60 -6.44 15.44
N TYR A 172 12.19 -7.71 15.35
CA TYR A 172 12.21 -8.62 16.52
C TYR A 172 13.11 -9.85 16.36
N VAL A 173 13.14 -10.45 15.17
CA VAL A 173 13.84 -11.71 14.95
C VAL A 173 14.71 -11.59 13.70
N PRO A 174 16.05 -11.54 13.84
CA PRO A 174 16.94 -11.57 12.70
C PRO A 174 16.74 -12.86 11.88
N LEU A 175 16.78 -12.74 10.56
CA LEU A 175 16.66 -13.89 9.67
C LEU A 175 17.95 -14.74 9.75
N PRO A 176 17.88 -16.03 10.13
CA PRO A 176 19.09 -16.86 10.22
C PRO A 176 19.78 -17.01 8.87
N GLY A 177 21.10 -16.79 8.85
CA GLY A 177 21.92 -16.90 7.63
C GLY A 177 21.88 -15.67 6.72
N ASP A 178 21.27 -14.57 7.16
CA ASP A 178 21.34 -13.29 6.46
C ASP A 178 22.70 -12.61 6.65
N ASP A 179 23.09 -11.76 5.70
CA ASP A 179 24.34 -11.00 5.77
C ASP A 179 24.20 -9.74 6.65
N ALA A 180 25.32 -9.05 6.90
CA ALA A 180 25.36 -7.86 7.75
C ALA A 180 24.44 -6.73 7.24
N ASP A 181 24.25 -6.65 5.93
CA ASP A 181 23.38 -5.67 5.26
C ASP A 181 21.92 -6.13 5.17
N ARG A 182 21.61 -7.31 5.72
CA ARG A 182 20.28 -7.93 5.73
C ARG A 182 19.70 -8.12 4.32
N THR A 183 20.55 -8.45 3.35
CA THR A 183 20.19 -8.50 1.93
C THR A 183 19.08 -9.52 1.65
N LEU A 184 19.09 -10.68 2.33
CA LEU A 184 18.07 -11.71 2.14
C LEU A 184 16.72 -11.25 2.69
N PHE A 185 16.73 -10.65 3.87
CA PHE A 185 15.54 -10.07 4.47
C PHE A 185 14.93 -8.98 3.59
N TYR A 186 15.72 -7.99 3.16
CA TYR A 186 15.21 -6.91 2.32
C TYR A 186 14.72 -7.42 0.96
N THR A 187 15.40 -8.40 0.36
CA THR A 187 14.92 -9.05 -0.86
C THR A 187 13.53 -9.66 -0.66
N ALA A 188 13.32 -10.42 0.41
CA ALA A 188 12.03 -11.04 0.72
C ALA A 188 10.95 -9.97 0.98
N ALA A 189 11.28 -8.93 1.75
CA ALA A 189 10.37 -7.83 2.06
C ALA A 189 9.90 -7.12 0.77
N LEU A 190 10.84 -6.73 -0.11
CA LEU A 190 10.53 -6.04 -1.36
C LEU A 190 9.65 -6.89 -2.30
N PHE A 191 9.88 -8.20 -2.38
CA PHE A 191 8.99 -9.10 -3.12
C PHE A 191 7.59 -9.19 -2.49
N THR A 192 7.49 -9.27 -1.16
CA THR A 192 6.21 -9.25 -0.44
C THR A 192 5.43 -7.97 -0.75
N TRP A 193 6.08 -6.80 -0.67
CA TRP A 193 5.44 -5.51 -0.95
C TRP A 193 5.07 -5.35 -2.43
N THR A 194 5.91 -5.84 -3.34
CA THR A 194 5.61 -5.88 -4.78
C THR A 194 4.34 -6.70 -5.05
N PHE A 195 4.27 -7.91 -4.50
CA PHE A 195 3.12 -8.79 -4.66
C PHE A 195 1.87 -8.19 -4.01
N MET A 196 1.99 -7.61 -2.81
CA MET A 196 0.92 -6.89 -2.13
C MET A 196 0.33 -5.79 -3.01
N MET A 197 1.17 -4.94 -3.58
CA MET A 197 0.74 -3.83 -4.44
C MET A 197 -0.05 -4.31 -5.66
N ALA A 198 0.40 -5.42 -6.28
CA ALA A 198 -0.29 -6.02 -7.41
C ALA A 198 -1.62 -6.67 -7.00
N GLU A 199 -1.60 -7.48 -5.95
CA GLU A 199 -2.73 -8.26 -5.47
C GLU A 199 -3.86 -7.35 -4.97
N LEU A 200 -3.54 -6.32 -4.19
CA LEU A 200 -4.55 -5.37 -3.72
C LEU A 200 -5.20 -4.60 -4.87
N TYR A 201 -4.46 -4.26 -5.93
CA TYR A 201 -5.06 -3.66 -7.12
C TYR A 201 -6.03 -4.61 -7.84
N TYR A 202 -5.63 -5.87 -8.03
CA TYR A 202 -6.48 -6.83 -8.72
C TYR A 202 -7.68 -7.25 -7.87
N GLY A 203 -7.50 -7.45 -6.57
CA GLY A 203 -8.57 -7.66 -5.60
C GLY A 203 -9.52 -6.48 -5.54
N TYR A 204 -9.02 -5.24 -5.56
CA TYR A 204 -9.88 -4.05 -5.65
C TYR A 204 -10.74 -4.10 -6.90
N SER A 205 -10.11 -4.37 -8.04
CA SER A 205 -10.79 -4.42 -9.34
C SER A 205 -11.82 -5.56 -9.40
N ALA A 206 -11.55 -6.68 -8.74
CA ALA A 206 -12.47 -7.81 -8.60
C ALA A 206 -13.72 -7.43 -7.80
N LEU A 207 -13.55 -6.81 -6.63
CA LEU A 207 -14.70 -6.34 -5.85
C LEU A 207 -15.46 -5.21 -6.54
N GLU A 208 -14.78 -4.31 -7.24
CA GLU A 208 -15.41 -3.28 -8.05
C GLU A 208 -16.33 -3.90 -9.12
N ARG A 209 -15.83 -4.89 -9.88
CA ARG A 209 -16.63 -5.64 -10.85
C ARG A 209 -17.76 -6.45 -10.22
N ALA A 210 -17.59 -6.97 -9.01
CA ALA A 210 -18.65 -7.72 -8.33
C ALA A 210 -19.75 -6.82 -7.74
N THR A 211 -19.42 -5.55 -7.44
CA THR A 211 -20.33 -4.60 -6.80
C THR A 211 -21.13 -3.76 -7.81
N GLN A 212 -20.56 -3.44 -8.99
CA GLN A 212 -21.26 -2.67 -10.04
C GLN A 212 -22.48 -3.37 -10.71
N PRO A 213 -22.52 -4.69 -10.94
CA PRO A 213 -23.67 -5.37 -11.54
C PRO A 213 -24.95 -5.28 -10.71
N ARG A 214 -24.85 -4.97 -9.40
CA ARG A 214 -26.02 -4.77 -8.54
C ARG A 214 -26.75 -3.44 -8.77
N PHE A 215 -26.15 -2.49 -9.50
CA PHE A 215 -26.76 -1.17 -9.77
C PHE A 215 -27.18 -0.95 -11.22
N GLY A 216 -26.70 -1.77 -12.17
CA GLY A 216 -27.09 -1.69 -13.59
C GLY A 216 -28.53 -2.13 -13.90
N VAL A 217 -29.26 -2.67 -12.92
CA VAL A 217 -30.68 -3.07 -13.08
C VAL A 217 -31.64 -1.90 -12.79
N TYR A 218 -31.16 -0.77 -12.26
CA TYR A 218 -31.98 0.43 -12.01
C TYR A 218 -31.70 1.59 -12.97
N SER A 219 -30.73 1.47 -13.89
CA SER A 219 -30.39 2.54 -14.84
C SER A 219 -31.09 2.42 -16.20
N SER A 220 -32.18 1.67 -16.30
CA SER A 220 -33.04 1.64 -17.49
C SER A 220 -34.16 2.69 -17.42
N GLU A 221 -33.81 3.94 -17.10
CA GLU A 221 -34.63 5.07 -17.55
C GLU A 221 -33.91 5.75 -18.73
N PRO A 222 -34.54 5.77 -19.92
CA PRO A 222 -33.97 6.47 -21.05
C PRO A 222 -33.92 7.96 -20.74
N ILE A 223 -32.74 8.56 -20.90
CA ILE A 223 -32.54 10.01 -20.83
C ILE A 223 -33.51 10.66 -21.83
N ALA A 224 -34.59 11.22 -21.33
CA ALA A 224 -35.55 11.96 -22.14
C ALA A 224 -34.83 13.20 -22.70
N ASN A 225 -34.65 13.19 -24.02
CA ASN A 225 -34.16 14.31 -24.82
C ASN A 225 -35.02 15.56 -24.57
N THR A 226 -34.61 16.41 -23.63
CA THR A 226 -35.11 17.77 -23.54
C THR A 226 -34.32 18.64 -24.51
N ARG A 227 -34.73 18.60 -25.79
CA ARG A 227 -34.40 19.63 -26.77
C ARG A 227 -34.94 20.96 -26.25
N VAL A 228 -34.04 21.84 -25.81
CA VAL A 228 -34.34 23.26 -25.59
C VAL A 228 -34.72 23.86 -26.95
N ARG A 229 -36.03 24.02 -27.19
CA ARG A 229 -36.54 24.92 -28.23
C ARG A 229 -36.24 26.34 -27.79
N ARG A 230 -35.27 26.99 -28.44
CA ARG A 230 -35.21 28.46 -28.48
C ARG A 230 -36.24 28.94 -29.49
N HIS A 231 -37.27 29.62 -29.02
CA HIS A 231 -38.10 30.52 -29.82
C HIS A 231 -38.38 31.78 -28.99
N ALA A 232 -38.39 32.90 -29.72
CA ALA A 232 -38.56 34.30 -29.34
C ALA A 232 -37.29 34.99 -28.81
#